data_AF-A0A382HLY5-F1
#
_entry.id   AF-A0A382HLY5-F1
#
_cell.length_a   1.000
_cell.length_b   1.000
_cell.length_c   1.000
_cell.angle_alpha   90.00
_cell.angle_beta   90.00
_cell.angle_gamma   90.00
#
_symmetry.space_group_name_H-M   'P 1'
#
loop_
_entity.id
_entity.type
_entity.pdbx_description
1 polymer ?
#
loop_
_entity_poly.entity_id
_entity_poly.type
_entity_poly.pdbx_seq_one_letter_code
_entity_poly.pdbx_strand_id
1 'polypeptide(L)'
;MIELVVAVGLAVSISAMCSLFEAVLYSVPVGYIEALAESGRTSGRILKALRGRVDRPIAAILSLNTIANTAGAAIAGAAAV
;
A
#
# COMPACT_ATOMS: atom_id res chain seq x y z
N MET A 1 27.19 3.14 -4.59
CA MET A 1 26.31 3.99 -5.42
C MET A 1 25.05 3.25 -5.89
N ILE A 2 25.16 2.04 -6.44
CA ILE A 2 24.00 1.19 -6.82
C ILE A 2 23.12 0.86 -5.60
N GLU A 3 23.71 0.53 -4.45
CA GLU A 3 23.02 0.25 -3.18
C GLU A 3 22.01 1.34 -2.78
N LEU A 4 22.41 2.62 -2.89
CA LEU A 4 21.56 3.77 -2.56
C LEU A 4 20.41 3.93 -3.54
N VAL A 5 20.67 3.74 -4.84
CA VAL A 5 19.65 3.81 -5.89
C VAL A 5 18.62 2.69 -5.70
N VAL A 6 19.06 1.49 -5.33
CA VAL A 6 18.16 0.35 -5.07
C VAL A 6 17.35 0.60 -3.79
N ALA A 7 17.97 1.02 -2.69
CA ALA A 7 17.28 1.26 -1.43
C ALA A 7 16.24 2.39 -1.53
N VAL A 8 16.62 3.54 -2.09
CA VAL A 8 15.71 4.69 -2.29
C VAL A 8 14.66 4.35 -3.35
N GLY A 9 15.05 3.68 -4.44
CA GLY A 9 14.13 3.25 -5.49
C GLY A 9 13.05 2.31 -4.97
N LEU A 10 13.40 1.33 -4.12
CA LEU A 10 12.45 0.44 -3.47
C LEU A 10 11.52 1.19 -2.51
N ALA A 11 12.06 2.06 -1.65
CA ALA A 11 11.26 2.84 -0.71
C ALA A 11 10.22 3.72 -1.42
N VAL A 12 10.61 4.40 -2.51
CA VAL A 12 9.72 5.24 -3.32
C VAL A 12 8.70 4.39 -4.08
N SER A 13 9.11 3.27 -4.66
CA SER A 13 8.20 2.37 -5.40
C SER A 13 7.12 1.78 -4.49
N ILE A 14 7.51 1.32 -3.30
CA ILE A 14 6.58 0.80 -2.29
C ILE A 14 5.63 1.90 -1.80
N SER A 15 6.15 3.12 -1.59
CA SER A 15 5.33 4.28 -1.22
C SER A 15 4.31 4.66 -2.31
N ALA A 16 4.73 4.63 -3.58
CA ALA A 16 3.85 4.93 -4.72
C ALA A 16 2.74 3.87 -4.87
N MET A 17 3.06 2.59 -4.70
CA MET A 17 2.05 1.53 -4.68
C MET A 17 1.07 1.70 -3.50
N CYS A 18 1.58 2.04 -2.32
CA CYS A 18 0.77 2.33 -1.14
C CYS A 18 -0.25 3.47 -1.40
N SER A 19 0.21 4.59 -1.98
CA SER A 19 -0.66 5.72 -2.33
C SER A 19 -1.68 5.36 -3.42
N LEU A 20 -1.31 4.54 -4.41
CA LEU A 20 -2.22 4.05 -5.43
C LEU A 20 -3.34 3.18 -4.83
N PHE A 21 -3.00 2.28 -3.90
CA PHE A 21 -4.01 1.47 -3.21
C PHE A 21 -4.96 2.32 -2.37
N GLU A 22 -4.45 3.33 -1.68
CA GLU A 22 -5.25 4.27 -0.90
C GLU A 22 -6.21 5.08 -1.78
N ALA A 23 -5.71 5.61 -2.91
CA ALA A 23 -6.52 6.33 -3.89
C ALA A 23 -7.61 5.45 -4.50
N VAL A 24 -7.29 4.20 -4.88
CA VAL A 24 -8.30 3.25 -5.39
C VAL A 24 -9.33 2.91 -4.31
N LEU A 25 -8.89 2.68 -3.07
CA LEU A 25 -9.81 2.39 -1.96
C LEU A 25 -10.77 3.54 -1.69
N TYR A 26 -10.34 4.79 -1.85
CA TYR A 26 -11.19 5.97 -1.67
C TYR A 26 -12.07 6.31 -2.88
N SER A 27 -11.53 6.23 -4.10
CA SER A 27 -12.21 6.66 -5.32
C SER A 27 -13.27 5.70 -5.84
N VAL A 28 -13.28 4.44 -5.42
CA VAL A 28 -14.33 3.49 -5.83
C VAL A 28 -15.65 3.85 -5.11
N PRO A 29 -16.81 3.93 -5.79
CA PRO A 29 -18.09 4.18 -5.11
C PRO A 29 -18.59 2.97 -4.33
N VAL A 30 -19.18 3.17 -3.15
CA VAL A 30 -19.73 2.07 -2.32
C VAL A 30 -20.77 1.26 -3.09
N GLY A 31 -21.65 1.91 -3.86
CA GLY A 31 -22.66 1.22 -4.67
C GLY A 31 -22.06 0.31 -5.76
N TYR A 32 -20.89 0.64 -6.29
CA TYR A 32 -20.17 -0.24 -7.22
C TYR A 32 -19.61 -1.47 -6.52
N ILE A 33 -19.11 -1.32 -5.29
CA ILE A 33 -18.61 -2.42 -4.46
C ILE A 33 -19.75 -3.37 -4.07
N GLU A 34 -20.91 -2.83 -3.72
CA GLU A 34 -22.09 -3.63 -3.38
C GLU A 34 -22.62 -4.40 -4.59
N ALA A 35 -22.76 -3.75 -5.75
CA ALA A 35 -23.14 -4.42 -6.99
C ALA A 35 -22.14 -5.54 -7.36
N LEU A 36 -20.84 -5.30 -7.16
CA LEU A 36 -19.81 -6.31 -7.42
C LEU A 36 -19.85 -7.47 -6.42
N ALA A 37 -20.20 -7.21 -5.15
CA ALA A 37 -20.39 -8.26 -4.14
C ALA A 37 -21.65 -9.09 -4.41
N GLU A 38 -22.75 -8.44 -4.81
CA GLU A 38 -24.01 -9.10 -5.19
C GLU A 38 -23.87 -9.91 -6.48
N SER A 39 -22.99 -9.51 -7.41
CA SER A 39 -22.65 -10.28 -8.62
C SER A 39 -21.90 -11.59 -8.35
N GLY A 40 -21.68 -11.95 -7.08
CA GLY A 40 -21.00 -13.19 -6.66
C GLY A 40 -19.48 -13.15 -6.83
N ARG A 41 -18.90 -12.00 -7.21
CA ARG A 41 -17.45 -11.88 -7.39
C ARG A 41 -16.74 -11.80 -6.05
N THR A 42 -15.77 -12.68 -5.83
CA THR A 42 -14.93 -12.73 -4.62
C THR A 42 -14.24 -11.40 -4.35
N SER A 43 -13.80 -10.70 -5.40
CA SER A 43 -13.21 -9.36 -5.32
C SER A 43 -14.17 -8.32 -4.75
N GLY A 44 -15.47 -8.38 -5.05
CA GLY A 44 -16.47 -7.49 -4.46
C GLY A 44 -16.64 -7.71 -2.95
N ARG A 45 -16.65 -8.97 -2.50
CA ARG A 45 -16.76 -9.31 -1.08
C ARG A 45 -15.52 -8.88 -0.28
N ILE A 46 -14.33 -9.09 -0.84
CA ILE A 46 -13.05 -8.68 -0.23
C ILE A 46 -12.99 -7.14 -0.15
N LEU A 47 -13.33 -6.45 -1.24
CA LEU A 47 -13.30 -4.99 -1.29
C LEU A 47 -14.34 -4.36 -0.36
N LYS A 48 -15.52 -4.99 -0.20
CA LYS A 48 -16.54 -4.60 0.79
C LYS A 48 -16.01 -4.71 2.22
N ALA A 49 -15.34 -5.81 2.56
CA ALA A 49 -14.75 -6.02 3.87
C ALA A 49 -13.57 -5.05 4.16
N LEU A 50 -12.74 -4.77 3.15
CA LEU A 50 -11.63 -3.81 3.24
C LEU A 50 -12.13 -2.37 3.39
N ARG A 51 -13.14 -1.97 2.61
CA ARG A 51 -13.76 -0.63 2.67
C ARG A 51 -14.52 -0.39 3.97
N GLY A 52 -15.17 -1.41 4.52
CA GLY A 52 -15.87 -1.32 5.80
C GLY A 52 -14.97 -1.05 7.00
N ARG A 53 -13.65 -1.24 6.87
CA ARG A 53 -12.65 -0.88 7.88
C ARG A 53 -11.41 -0.28 7.22
N VAL A 54 -11.61 0.83 6.51
CA VAL A 54 -10.57 1.51 5.72
C VAL A 54 -9.31 1.85 6.53
N ASP A 55 -9.44 2.08 7.85
CA ASP A 55 -8.32 2.37 8.76
C ASP A 55 -7.30 1.23 8.84
N ARG A 56 -7.76 -0.02 8.69
CA ARG A 56 -6.90 -1.22 8.83
C ARG A 56 -5.93 -1.39 7.65
N PRO A 57 -6.36 -1.37 6.37
CA PRO A 57 -5.45 -1.38 5.24
C PRO A 57 -4.60 -0.11 5.15
N ILE A 58 -5.13 1.08 5.50
CA ILE A 58 -4.33 2.32 5.52
C ILE A 58 -3.21 2.23 6.57
N ALA A 59 -3.50 1.74 7.78
CA ALA A 59 -2.46 1.55 8.80
C ALA A 59 -1.42 0.51 8.39
N ALA A 60 -1.82 -0.56 7.69
CA ALA A 60 -0.91 -1.57 7.16
C ALA A 60 0.00 -1.00 6.06
N ILE A 61 -0.55 -0.19 5.15
CA ILE A 61 0.15 0.56 4.10
C ILE A 61 1.19 1.51 4.74
N LEU A 62 0.79 2.31 5.72
CA LEU A 62 1.66 3.26 6.41
C LEU A 62 2.78 2.55 7.20
N SER A 63 2.45 1.42 7.84
CA SER A 63 3.43 0.58 8.54
C SER A 63 4.44 -0.01 7.56
N LEU A 64 3.99 -0.50 6.41
CA LEU A 64 4.86 -1.03 5.38
C LEU A 64 5.81 0.05 4.83
N ASN A 65 5.31 1.27 4.61
CA ASN A 65 6.12 2.42 4.20
C ASN A 65 7.19 2.74 5.25
N THR A 66 6.81 2.79 6.53
CA THR A 66 7.73 3.03 7.64
C THR A 66 8.83 1.98 7.68
N ILE A 67 8.47 0.69 7.61
CA ILE A 67 9.44 -0.42 7.60
C ILE A 67 10.37 -0.32 6.38
N ALA A 68 9.83 -0.05 5.19
CA ALA A 68 10.62 0.09 3.97
C ALA A 68 11.61 1.26 4.06
N ASN A 69 11.18 2.40 4.58
CA ASN A 69 12.04 3.57 4.75
C ASN A 69 13.08 3.37 5.85
N THR A 70 12.72 2.76 6.99
CA THR A 70 13.66 2.45 8.07
C THR A 70 14.69 1.41 7.66
N ALA A 71 14.27 0.34 6.99
CA ALA A 71 15.20 -0.66 6.46
C ALA A 71 16.10 -0.08 5.36
N GLY A 72 15.53 0.71 4.44
CA GLY A 72 16.28 1.41 3.40
C GLY A 72 17.32 2.36 3.97
N ALA A 73 16.96 3.15 4.99
CA ALA A 73 17.88 4.05 5.68
C ALA A 73 18.99 3.30 6.44
N ALA A 74 18.68 2.17 7.09
CA ALA A 74 19.66 1.35 7.78
C ALA A 74 20.69 0.72 6.82
N ILE A 75 20.23 0.16 5.69
CA ILE A 75 21.11 -0.43 4.66
C ILE A 75 21.95 0.67 3.99
N ALA A 76 21.33 1.80 3.64
CA ALA A 76 22.02 2.95 3.07
C ALA A 76 23.09 3.51 4.00
N GLY A 77 22.79 3.61 5.30
CA GLY A 77 23.75 4.06 6.32
C GLY A 77 24.91 3.07 6.51
N ALA A 78 24.63 1.77 6.51
CA ALA A 78 25.67 0.73 6.58
C ALA A 78 26.54 0.67 5.32
N ALA A 79 26.00 1.02 4.14
CA ALA A 79 26.75 1.08 2.89
C ALA A 79 27.50 2.41 2.67
N ALA A 80 27.22 3.43 3.49
CA ALA A 80 27.86 4.73 3.46
C ALA A 80 28.97 4.90 4.52
N VAL A 81 29.15 3.91 5.39
CA VAL A 81 30.28 3.77 6.34
C VAL A 81 31.28 2.75 5.79
#